data_AF-A0A7R9YGL8-F1
#
_entry.id   AF-A0A7R9YGL8-F1
#
_cell.length_a   1.000
_cell.length_b   1.000
_cell.length_c   1.000
_cell.angle_alpha   90.00
_cell.angle_beta   90.00
_cell.angle_gamma   90.00
#
_symmetry.space_group_name_H-M   'P 1'
#
loop_
_entity.id
_entity.type
_entity.pdbx_description
1 polymer ?
#
loop_
_entity_poly.entity_id
_entity_poly.type
_entity_poly.pdbx_seq_one_letter_code
_entity_poly.pdbx_strand_id
1 'polypeptide(L)'
;GAQRPVPVDAYGDSIAAAPGVAHDHFAKLRHDPVLAAVASLARMAGAYVRLEDSDIFGSVLAGVPAAGRRALGRRRVPTVDFVIALRSQLNLFELKTLAFCPTRYKPWADARRCGAVELRAREVPRERLRECVALDREVFAAPEGHVGPMQRRLHEFPPLQAVVVGSFGEWSAGLATLLKTLSHMGADAWMAR
;
A
#
# COMPACT_ATOMS: atom_id res chain seq x y z
N GLY A 1 -3.70 -25.44 15.26
CA GLY A 1 -5.15 -25.69 15.26
C GLY A 1 -5.59 -25.82 13.81
N ALA A 2 -6.31 -26.89 13.46
CA ALA A 2 -6.76 -27.11 12.08
C ALA A 2 -7.76 -26.01 11.67
N GLN A 3 -7.52 -25.39 10.51
CA GLN A 3 -8.37 -24.34 9.96
C GLN A 3 -9.68 -24.98 9.46
N ARG A 4 -10.82 -24.51 9.96
CA ARG A 4 -12.13 -24.99 9.51
C ARG A 4 -12.29 -24.73 8.00
N PRO A 5 -12.83 -25.69 7.22
CA PRO A 5 -13.10 -25.46 5.80
C PRO A 5 -14.10 -24.31 5.65
N VAL A 6 -13.75 -23.33 4.82
CA VAL A 6 -14.63 -22.21 4.45
C VAL A 6 -15.54 -22.72 3.33
N PRO A 7 -16.88 -22.77 3.53
CA PRO A 7 -17.80 -23.15 2.47
C PRO A 7 -17.72 -22.14 1.33
N VAL A 8 -17.61 -22.62 0.10
CA VAL A 8 -17.64 -21.77 -1.09
C VAL A 8 -19.07 -21.27 -1.29
N ASP A 9 -19.30 -19.97 -1.21
CA ASP A 9 -20.61 -19.41 -1.56
C ASP A 9 -20.79 -19.37 -3.09
N ALA A 10 -22.01 -19.05 -3.55
CA ALA A 10 -22.39 -19.07 -4.96
C ALA A 10 -21.50 -18.22 -5.88
N TYR A 11 -20.80 -17.22 -5.32
CA TYR A 11 -19.96 -16.28 -6.06
C TYR A 11 -18.48 -16.38 -5.70
N GLY A 12 -18.12 -17.26 -4.76
CA GLY A 12 -16.75 -17.44 -4.28
C GLY A 12 -16.24 -16.32 -3.37
N ASP A 13 -17.12 -15.47 -2.83
CA ASP A 13 -16.74 -14.33 -1.98
C ASP A 13 -16.04 -14.80 -0.71
N SER A 14 -16.50 -15.90 -0.14
CA SER A 14 -15.93 -16.55 1.04
C SER A 14 -14.50 -17.02 0.81
N ILE A 15 -14.15 -17.50 -0.39
CA ILE A 15 -12.77 -17.83 -0.77
C ILE A 15 -11.95 -16.55 -0.97
N ALA A 16 -12.50 -15.57 -1.70
CA ALA A 16 -11.80 -14.32 -2.01
C ALA A 16 -11.51 -13.45 -0.77
N ALA A 17 -12.29 -13.65 0.30
CA ALA A 17 -12.14 -13.03 1.60
C ALA A 17 -11.44 -13.92 2.65
N ALA A 18 -11.19 -15.20 2.35
CA ALA A 18 -10.60 -16.14 3.29
C ALA A 18 -9.14 -15.75 3.61
N PRO A 19 -8.78 -15.62 4.89
CA PRO A 19 -7.38 -15.44 5.27
C PRO A 19 -6.63 -16.78 5.09
N GLY A 20 -5.46 -16.73 4.46
CA GLY A 20 -4.54 -17.87 4.43
C GLY A 20 -4.91 -18.99 3.46
N VAL A 21 -5.62 -18.69 2.35
CA VAL A 21 -5.58 -19.59 1.19
C VAL A 21 -4.12 -19.80 0.82
N ALA A 22 -3.68 -21.06 0.72
CA ALA A 22 -2.27 -21.41 0.55
C ALA A 22 -1.64 -20.55 -0.58
N HIS A 23 -0.51 -19.92 -0.26
CA HIS A 23 0.29 -19.05 -1.14
C HIS A 23 -0.27 -17.67 -1.50
N ASP A 24 -1.26 -17.13 -0.78
CA ASP A 24 -1.71 -15.71 -0.92
C ASP A 24 -2.13 -15.33 -2.37
N HIS A 25 -2.48 -16.33 -3.18
CA HIS A 25 -2.64 -16.18 -4.63
C HIS A 25 -3.76 -15.21 -5.00
N PHE A 26 -4.91 -15.25 -4.30
CA PHE A 26 -6.06 -14.39 -4.64
C PHE A 26 -5.84 -12.90 -4.33
N ALA A 27 -5.04 -12.58 -3.31
CA ALA A 27 -4.67 -11.19 -3.07
C ALA A 27 -3.77 -10.68 -4.19
N LYS A 28 -2.74 -11.47 -4.57
CA LYS A 28 -1.82 -11.15 -5.67
C LYS A 28 -2.50 -11.05 -7.03
N LEU A 29 -3.39 -11.98 -7.37
CA LEU A 29 -4.13 -11.97 -8.63
C LEU A 29 -4.97 -10.71 -8.84
N ARG A 30 -5.46 -10.09 -7.76
CA ARG A 30 -6.19 -8.81 -7.83
C ARG A 30 -5.25 -7.60 -7.80
N HIS A 31 -4.19 -7.69 -7.01
CA HIS A 31 -3.27 -6.61 -6.73
C HIS A 31 -2.29 -6.35 -7.88
N ASP A 32 -1.60 -7.39 -8.34
CA ASP A 32 -0.45 -7.28 -9.24
C ASP A 32 -0.82 -6.71 -10.62
N PRO A 33 -1.97 -7.06 -11.23
CA PRO A 33 -2.38 -6.43 -12.49
C PRO A 33 -2.64 -4.93 -12.36
N VAL A 34 -3.25 -4.49 -11.24
CA VAL A 34 -3.50 -3.06 -10.99
C VAL A 34 -2.17 -2.33 -10.76
N LEU A 35 -1.28 -2.94 -10.00
CA LEU A 35 0.07 -2.42 -9.75
C LEU A 35 0.85 -2.27 -11.07
N ALA A 36 0.85 -3.28 -11.92
CA ALA A 36 1.48 -3.24 -13.24
C ALA A 36 0.87 -2.16 -14.15
N ALA A 37 -0.45 -2.02 -14.17
CA ALA A 37 -1.15 -1.03 -14.99
C ALA A 37 -0.80 0.42 -14.57
N VAL A 38 -0.83 0.71 -13.27
CA VAL A 38 -0.44 2.04 -12.75
C VAL A 38 1.03 2.33 -13.04
N ALA A 39 1.92 1.34 -12.88
CA ALA A 39 3.33 1.49 -13.23
C ALA A 39 3.54 1.80 -14.71
N SER A 40 2.80 1.12 -15.59
CA SER A 40 2.84 1.35 -17.03
C SER A 40 2.40 2.77 -17.37
N LEU A 41 1.29 3.23 -16.79
CA LEU A 41 0.81 4.61 -16.96
C LEU A 41 1.82 5.64 -16.47
N ALA A 42 2.45 5.41 -15.32
CA ALA A 42 3.50 6.28 -14.80
C ALA A 42 4.70 6.39 -15.76
N ARG A 43 5.18 5.25 -16.27
CA ARG A 43 6.29 5.21 -17.25
C ARG A 43 5.91 5.92 -18.56
N MET A 44 4.70 5.68 -19.07
CA MET A 44 4.22 6.36 -20.29
C MET A 44 4.10 7.88 -20.10
N ALA A 45 3.75 8.32 -18.89
CA ALA A 45 3.74 9.73 -18.51
C ALA A 45 5.14 10.32 -18.27
N GLY A 46 6.22 9.56 -18.49
CA GLY A 46 7.60 9.99 -18.27
C GLY A 46 8.02 10.04 -16.80
N ALA A 47 7.20 9.50 -15.87
CA ALA A 47 7.55 9.44 -14.46
C ALA A 47 8.53 8.28 -14.18
N TYR A 48 9.47 8.51 -13.27
CA TYR A 48 10.21 7.43 -12.63
C TYR A 48 9.27 6.67 -11.68
N VAL A 49 9.30 5.32 -11.73
CA VAL A 49 8.50 4.46 -10.84
C VAL A 49 9.28 3.23 -10.42
N ARG A 50 9.28 2.94 -9.12
CA ARG A 50 9.66 1.66 -8.53
C ARG A 50 8.44 0.98 -7.92
N LEU A 51 8.44 -0.34 -7.97
CA LEU A 51 7.38 -1.20 -7.44
C LEU A 51 7.92 -2.00 -6.27
N GLU A 52 7.05 -2.26 -5.29
CA GLU A 52 7.37 -3.08 -4.11
C GLU A 52 8.74 -2.68 -3.49
N ASP A 53 8.92 -1.39 -3.26
CA ASP A 53 10.19 -0.83 -2.80
C ASP A 53 10.32 -0.96 -1.28
N SER A 54 11.23 -1.82 -0.85
CA SER A 54 11.63 -1.92 0.56
C SER A 54 12.93 -1.19 0.88
N ASP A 55 13.70 -0.79 -0.14
CA ASP A 55 15.01 -0.16 0.04
C ASP A 55 14.87 1.23 0.64
N ILE A 56 13.74 1.91 0.40
CA ILE A 56 13.45 3.20 1.04
C ILE A 56 13.54 3.12 2.57
N PHE A 57 13.21 1.98 3.17
CA PHE A 57 13.34 1.72 4.61
C PHE A 57 14.55 0.83 4.94
N GLY A 58 15.00 -0.01 4.00
CA GLY A 58 16.16 -0.87 4.14
C GLY A 58 17.44 -0.09 4.45
N SER A 59 17.59 1.12 3.91
CA SER A 59 18.71 2.00 4.23
C SER A 59 18.81 2.37 5.71
N VAL A 60 17.67 2.52 6.40
CA VAL A 60 17.61 2.80 7.84
C VAL A 60 18.15 1.62 8.66
N LEU A 61 17.96 0.40 8.16
CA LEU A 61 18.42 -0.83 8.81
C LEU A 61 19.90 -1.12 8.60
N ALA A 62 20.53 -0.55 7.57
CA ALA A 62 21.93 -0.79 7.26
C ALA A 62 22.87 -0.36 8.41
N GLY A 63 22.49 0.67 9.18
CA GLY A 63 23.22 1.17 10.35
C GLY A 63 22.97 0.40 11.65
N VAL A 64 22.10 -0.62 11.65
CA VAL A 64 21.72 -1.33 12.88
C VAL A 64 22.75 -2.40 13.26
N PRO A 65 23.23 -2.43 14.52
CA PRO A 65 24.11 -3.49 15.04
C PRO A 65 23.48 -4.88 14.90
N ALA A 66 24.30 -5.93 14.85
CA ALA A 66 23.83 -7.31 14.66
C ALA A 66 22.76 -7.76 15.68
N ALA A 67 22.77 -7.21 16.90
CA ALA A 67 21.74 -7.44 17.92
C ALA A 67 20.34 -6.93 17.49
N GLY A 68 20.24 -5.73 16.90
CA GLY A 68 19.00 -5.21 16.35
C GLY A 68 18.56 -5.94 15.07
N ARG A 69 19.50 -6.47 14.28
CA ARG A 69 19.18 -7.36 13.13
C ARG A 69 18.60 -8.72 13.56
N ARG A 70 18.96 -9.23 14.74
CA ARG A 70 18.32 -10.44 15.31
C ARG A 70 16.90 -10.16 15.79
N ALA A 71 16.63 -8.98 16.34
CA ALA A 71 15.27 -8.56 16.70
C ALA A 71 14.34 -8.44 15.47
N LEU A 72 14.90 -8.08 14.30
CA LEU A 72 14.18 -8.14 13.03
C LEU A 72 13.74 -9.56 12.65
N GLY A 73 14.49 -10.61 12.99
CA GLY A 73 14.10 -12.02 12.84
C GLY A 73 13.31 -12.33 11.54
N ARG A 74 12.00 -12.60 11.69
CA ARG A 74 11.03 -12.91 10.60
C ARG A 74 10.25 -11.70 10.08
N ARG A 75 10.42 -10.50 10.66
CA ARG A 75 9.70 -9.29 10.25
C ARG A 75 10.30 -8.76 8.94
N ARG A 76 9.46 -8.63 7.93
CA ARG A 76 9.84 -8.01 6.66
C ARG A 76 10.03 -6.51 6.87
N VAL A 77 11.08 -5.97 6.23
CA VAL A 77 11.24 -4.53 6.08
C VAL A 77 9.95 -3.97 5.46
N PRO A 78 9.44 -2.81 5.93
CA PRO A 78 8.30 -2.19 5.29
C PRO A 78 8.55 -2.02 3.79
N THR A 79 7.62 -2.51 2.98
CA THR A 79 7.66 -2.40 1.52
C THR A 79 6.51 -1.52 1.10
N VAL A 80 6.76 -0.48 0.29
CA VAL A 80 5.70 0.31 -0.33
C VAL A 80 5.40 -0.20 -1.72
N ASP A 81 4.12 -0.16 -2.13
CA ASP A 81 3.71 -0.68 -3.43
C ASP A 81 4.25 0.17 -4.58
N PHE A 82 4.31 1.50 -4.42
CA PHE A 82 4.95 2.39 -5.38
C PHE A 82 5.80 3.48 -4.74
N VAL A 83 6.91 3.79 -5.43
CA VAL A 83 7.64 5.05 -5.32
C VAL A 83 7.59 5.72 -6.68
N ILE A 84 6.90 6.85 -6.81
CA ILE A 84 6.69 7.54 -8.09
C ILE A 84 7.23 8.97 -8.01
N ALA A 85 8.06 9.35 -8.98
CA ALA A 85 8.49 10.74 -9.15
C ALA A 85 7.40 11.54 -9.89
N LEU A 86 6.56 12.25 -9.14
CA LEU A 86 5.57 13.16 -9.71
C LEU A 86 6.18 14.57 -9.77
N ARG A 87 6.41 15.08 -10.98
CA ARG A 87 7.04 16.41 -11.21
C ARG A 87 8.32 16.59 -10.39
N SER A 88 9.22 15.61 -10.46
CA SER A 88 10.51 15.54 -9.75
C SER A 88 10.46 15.32 -8.23
N GLN A 89 9.27 15.20 -7.62
CA GLN A 89 9.13 14.85 -6.22
C GLN A 89 8.81 13.35 -6.06
N LEU A 90 9.59 12.63 -5.25
CA LEU A 90 9.28 11.24 -4.92
C LEU A 90 8.08 11.18 -3.98
N ASN A 91 7.06 10.43 -4.36
CA ASN A 91 5.83 10.23 -3.61
C ASN A 91 5.65 8.73 -3.35
N LEU A 92 5.20 8.40 -2.14
CA LEU A 92 4.95 7.02 -1.71
C LEU A 92 3.47 6.69 -1.86
N PHE A 93 3.19 5.53 -2.47
CA PHE A 93 1.82 5.03 -2.62
C PHE A 93 1.68 3.60 -2.14
N GLU A 94 0.52 3.31 -1.56
CA GLU A 94 0.10 1.98 -1.15
C GLU A 94 -1.14 1.57 -1.93
N LEU A 95 -1.07 0.45 -2.63
CA LEU A 95 -2.20 -0.17 -3.29
C LEU A 95 -2.90 -1.12 -2.32
N LYS A 96 -4.23 -1.03 -2.25
CA LYS A 96 -5.04 -2.08 -1.63
C LYS A 96 -6.21 -2.44 -2.54
N THR A 97 -6.43 -3.73 -2.71
CA THR A 97 -7.64 -4.26 -3.35
C THR A 97 -8.56 -4.81 -2.28
N LEU A 98 -9.84 -4.46 -2.32
CA LEU A 98 -10.83 -4.98 -1.39
C LEU A 98 -11.45 -6.27 -1.91
N ALA A 99 -11.66 -7.21 -0.99
CA ALA A 99 -12.59 -8.31 -1.19
C ALA A 99 -13.99 -7.89 -0.73
N PHE A 100 -15.02 -8.43 -1.37
CA PHE A 100 -16.40 -8.26 -0.92
C PHE A 100 -16.61 -9.09 0.34
N CYS A 101 -16.58 -8.44 1.50
CA CYS A 101 -16.84 -9.08 2.78
C CYS A 101 -17.28 -8.07 3.83
N PRO A 102 -17.97 -8.52 4.91
CA PRO A 102 -18.55 -7.62 5.91
C PRO A 102 -17.54 -6.71 6.64
N THR A 103 -16.26 -7.08 6.66
CA THR A 103 -15.21 -6.25 7.29
C THR A 103 -14.79 -5.06 6.42
N ARG A 104 -14.95 -5.16 5.10
CA ARG A 104 -14.58 -4.13 4.12
C ARG A 104 -15.79 -3.37 3.59
N TYR A 105 -16.86 -4.09 3.27
CA TYR A 105 -18.15 -3.57 2.84
C TYR A 105 -19.10 -3.61 4.03
N LYS A 106 -19.02 -2.56 4.84
CA LYS A 106 -19.89 -2.39 6.00
C LYS A 106 -21.22 -1.78 5.53
N PRO A 107 -22.37 -2.15 6.12
CA PRO A 107 -23.67 -1.63 5.70
C PRO A 107 -23.76 -0.09 5.66
N TRP A 108 -23.03 0.59 6.54
CA TRP A 108 -22.97 2.07 6.58
C TRP A 108 -21.94 2.69 5.62
N ALA A 109 -20.98 1.91 5.12
CA ALA A 109 -20.06 2.33 4.08
C ALA A 109 -20.74 2.31 2.70
N ASP A 110 -21.65 1.36 2.47
CA ASP A 110 -22.40 1.19 1.22
C ASP A 110 -23.40 2.32 0.94
N ALA A 111 -23.74 3.13 1.95
CA ALA A 111 -24.63 4.28 1.79
C ALA A 111 -24.04 5.41 0.92
N ARG A 112 -22.74 5.35 0.59
CA ARG A 112 -22.06 6.30 -0.30
C ARG A 112 -21.31 5.56 -1.39
N ARG A 113 -21.44 6.02 -2.64
CA ARG A 113 -20.62 5.55 -3.76
C ARG A 113 -19.14 5.63 -3.39
N CYS A 114 -18.39 4.54 -3.60
CA CYS A 114 -16.98 4.40 -3.22
C CYS A 114 -16.69 4.52 -1.71
N GLY A 115 -17.70 4.40 -0.84
CA GLY A 115 -17.52 4.58 0.61
C GLY A 115 -16.53 3.58 1.23
N ALA A 116 -16.58 2.31 0.82
CA ALA A 116 -15.68 1.28 1.32
C ALA A 116 -14.20 1.56 0.97
N VAL A 117 -13.93 1.94 -0.28
CA VAL A 117 -12.56 2.24 -0.74
C VAL A 117 -12.02 3.53 -0.10
N GLU A 118 -12.87 4.54 0.12
CA GLU A 118 -12.48 5.79 0.80
C GLU A 118 -12.15 5.58 2.29
N LEU A 119 -12.94 4.76 2.98
CA LEU A 119 -12.65 4.42 4.37
C LEU A 119 -11.31 3.70 4.47
N ARG A 120 -11.06 2.73 3.59
CA ARG A 120 -9.78 2.02 3.56
C ARG A 120 -8.63 2.96 3.25
N ALA A 121 -8.80 3.88 2.28
CA ALA A 121 -7.76 4.83 1.90
C ALA A 121 -7.32 5.72 3.08
N ARG A 122 -8.22 6.04 4.02
CA ARG A 122 -7.90 6.80 5.24
C ARG A 122 -7.16 5.99 6.31
N GLU A 123 -7.33 4.68 6.32
CA GLU A 123 -6.71 3.78 7.29
C GLU A 123 -5.25 3.48 6.94
N VAL A 124 -4.97 3.24 5.66
CA VAL A 124 -3.68 2.72 5.17
C VAL A 124 -2.47 3.58 5.59
N PRO A 125 -2.47 4.92 5.45
CA PRO A 125 -1.33 5.73 5.91
C PRO A 125 -1.08 5.60 7.42
N ARG A 126 -2.14 5.46 8.22
CA ARG A 126 -2.03 5.27 9.67
C ARG A 126 -1.48 3.90 10.02
N GLU A 127 -1.85 2.85 9.27
CA GLU A 127 -1.28 1.52 9.42
C GLU A 127 0.23 1.53 9.15
N ARG A 128 0.66 2.14 8.04
CA ARG A 128 2.09 2.26 7.73
C ARG A 128 2.86 3.01 8.81
N LEU A 129 2.30 4.12 9.32
CA LEU A 129 2.91 4.85 10.42
C LEU A 129 3.04 3.99 11.69
N ARG A 130 2.00 3.23 12.05
CA ARG A 130 2.04 2.30 13.19
C ARG A 130 3.10 1.23 13.03
N GLU A 131 3.27 0.70 11.82
CA GLU A 131 4.35 -0.27 11.53
C GLU A 131 5.73 0.37 11.73
N CYS A 132 5.93 1.61 11.26
CA CYS A 132 7.17 2.36 11.48
C CYS A 132 7.43 2.60 12.98
N VAL A 133 6.41 3.02 13.74
CA VAL A 133 6.48 3.20 15.20
C VAL A 133 6.84 1.89 15.90
N ALA A 134 6.23 0.77 15.49
CA ALA A 134 6.51 -0.54 16.07
C ALA A 134 7.97 -0.95 15.82
N LEU A 135 8.48 -0.76 14.60
CA LEU A 135 9.88 -1.03 14.27
C LEU A 135 10.84 -0.11 15.02
N ASP A 136 10.49 1.17 15.18
CA ASP A 136 11.28 2.11 15.98
C ASP A 136 11.41 1.67 17.44
N ARG A 137 10.32 1.22 18.05
CA ARG A 137 10.33 0.73 19.44
C ARG A 137 11.12 -0.58 19.57
N GLU A 138 10.89 -1.53 18.67
CA GLU A 138 11.43 -2.89 18.78
C GLU A 138 12.89 -3.01 18.33
N VAL A 139 13.28 -2.30 17.25
CA VAL A 139 14.61 -2.43 16.63
C VAL A 139 15.56 -1.32 17.10
N PHE A 140 15.03 -0.11 17.28
CA PHE A 140 15.82 1.07 17.62
C PHE A 140 15.66 1.53 19.07
N ALA A 141 14.89 0.80 19.87
CA ALA A 141 14.59 1.13 21.26
C ALA A 141 14.09 2.59 21.45
N ALA A 142 13.36 3.11 20.46
CA ALA A 142 12.81 4.46 20.55
C ALA A 142 11.80 4.53 21.71
N PRO A 143 11.94 5.49 22.64
CA PRO A 143 10.99 5.64 23.73
C PRO A 143 9.57 5.91 23.24
N GLU A 144 8.59 5.57 24.06
CA GLU A 144 7.19 5.92 23.79
C GLU A 144 7.04 7.44 23.59
N GLY A 145 6.20 7.83 22.63
CA GLY A 145 5.97 9.23 22.26
C GLY A 145 7.07 9.89 21.43
N HIS A 146 8.20 9.21 21.19
CA HIS A 146 9.31 9.79 20.42
C HIS A 146 9.33 9.29 18.97
N VAL A 147 9.67 10.20 18.04
CA VAL A 147 9.83 9.88 16.62
C VAL A 147 11.17 9.18 16.41
N GLY A 148 11.11 7.90 16.01
CA GLY A 148 12.30 7.10 15.73
C GLY A 148 12.77 7.18 14.26
N PRO A 149 13.86 6.46 13.91
CA PRO A 149 14.45 6.50 12.58
C PRO A 149 13.50 6.11 11.43
N MET A 150 12.66 5.10 11.59
CA MET A 150 11.70 4.66 10.56
C MET A 150 10.61 5.70 10.33
N GLN A 151 10.05 6.26 11.41
CA GLN A 151 9.11 7.37 11.29
C GLN A 151 9.74 8.58 10.60
N ARG A 152 10.97 8.97 11.01
CA ARG A 152 11.70 10.06 10.35
C ARG A 152 11.86 9.81 8.86
N ARG A 153 12.27 8.60 8.47
CA ARG A 153 12.41 8.23 7.07
C ARG A 153 11.10 8.31 6.30
N LEU A 154 9.98 7.88 6.88
CA LEU A 154 8.66 8.05 6.28
C LEU A 154 8.30 9.54 6.10
N HIS A 155 8.68 10.40 7.02
CA HIS A 155 8.43 11.85 7.00
C HIS A 155 9.32 12.64 6.03
N GLU A 156 10.39 12.05 5.48
CA GLU A 156 11.20 12.68 4.43
C GLU A 156 10.46 12.76 3.08
N PHE A 157 9.37 12.01 2.95
CA PHE A 157 8.51 12.03 1.77
C PHE A 157 7.24 12.84 2.05
N PRO A 158 6.55 13.30 0.99
CA PRO A 158 5.15 13.75 1.10
C PRO A 158 4.30 12.68 1.79
N PRO A 159 3.18 13.07 2.44
CA PRO A 159 2.30 12.12 3.10
C PRO A 159 1.94 10.96 2.18
N LEU A 160 2.16 9.73 2.67
CA LEU A 160 1.87 8.51 1.93
C LEU A 160 0.40 8.50 1.49
N GLN A 161 0.18 8.17 0.22
CA GLN A 161 -1.15 8.16 -0.38
C GLN A 161 -1.63 6.74 -0.61
N ALA A 162 -2.87 6.45 -0.20
CA ALA A 162 -3.47 5.15 -0.47
C ALA A 162 -4.28 5.18 -1.77
N VAL A 163 -3.97 4.26 -2.67
CA VAL A 163 -4.76 3.97 -3.87
C VAL A 163 -5.52 2.67 -3.62
N VAL A 164 -6.85 2.72 -3.66
CA VAL A 164 -7.68 1.57 -3.28
C VAL A 164 -8.64 1.25 -4.40
N VAL A 165 -8.76 -0.04 -4.73
CA VAL A 165 -9.72 -0.55 -5.72
C VAL A 165 -10.68 -1.53 -5.03
N GLY A 166 -11.98 -1.36 -5.29
CA GLY A 166 -13.05 -2.17 -4.73
C GLY A 166 -13.42 -3.36 -5.61
N SER A 167 -14.20 -4.29 -5.05
CA SER A 167 -14.69 -5.48 -5.78
C SER A 167 -15.70 -5.14 -6.87
N PHE A 168 -16.37 -3.98 -6.79
CA PHE A 168 -17.39 -3.54 -7.74
C PHE A 168 -16.87 -2.49 -8.74
N GLY A 169 -15.56 -2.46 -8.97
CA GLY A 169 -14.93 -1.46 -9.85
C GLY A 169 -14.88 -0.05 -9.25
N GLU A 170 -15.01 0.07 -7.92
CA GLU A 170 -14.84 1.33 -7.20
C GLU A 170 -13.35 1.69 -7.10
N TRP A 171 -13.04 2.98 -6.96
CA TRP A 171 -11.68 3.45 -6.71
C TRP A 171 -11.65 4.62 -5.73
N SER A 172 -10.55 4.76 -5.00
CA SER A 172 -10.33 5.91 -4.11
C SER A 172 -10.02 7.18 -4.90
N ALA A 173 -10.30 8.33 -4.27
CA ALA A 173 -9.92 9.65 -4.74
C ALA A 173 -8.40 9.78 -4.89
N GLY A 174 -7.62 9.06 -4.07
CA GLY A 174 -6.17 8.95 -4.21
C GLY A 174 -5.77 8.36 -5.55
N LEU A 175 -6.42 7.26 -5.99
CA LEU A 175 -6.15 6.67 -7.30
C LEU A 175 -6.54 7.64 -8.43
N ALA A 176 -7.74 8.26 -8.35
CA ALA A 176 -8.18 9.22 -9.35
C ALA A 176 -7.23 10.43 -9.48
N THR A 177 -6.73 10.93 -8.35
CA THR A 177 -5.78 12.06 -8.30
C THR A 177 -4.43 11.68 -8.90
N LEU A 178 -3.91 10.50 -8.57
CA LEU A 178 -2.68 9.97 -9.16
C LEU A 178 -2.82 9.87 -10.68
N LEU A 179 -3.88 9.22 -11.17
CA LEU A 179 -4.10 9.04 -12.61
C LEU A 179 -4.24 10.38 -13.33
N LYS A 180 -4.99 11.33 -12.77
CA LYS A 180 -5.11 12.68 -13.33
C LYS A 180 -3.76 13.39 -13.42
N THR A 181 -2.93 13.25 -12.39
CA THR A 181 -1.58 13.85 -12.35
C THR A 181 -0.68 13.25 -13.43
N LEU A 182 -0.69 11.92 -13.56
CA LEU A 182 0.06 11.22 -14.62
C LEU A 182 -0.43 11.61 -16.01
N SER A 183 -1.75 11.71 -16.23
CA SER A 183 -2.30 12.16 -17.50
C SER A 183 -1.85 13.57 -17.87
N HIS A 184 -1.82 14.51 -16.91
CA HIS A 184 -1.28 15.85 -17.16
C HIS A 184 0.22 15.81 -17.48
N MET A 185 1.03 15.02 -16.75
CA MET A 185 2.46 14.86 -17.04
C MET A 185 2.70 14.29 -18.44
N GLY A 186 1.93 13.28 -18.84
CA GLY A 186 1.99 12.72 -20.19
C GLY A 186 1.59 13.72 -21.27
N ALA A 187 0.55 14.53 -21.02
CA ALA A 187 0.14 15.59 -21.93
C ALA A 187 1.22 16.68 -22.07
N ASP A 188 1.79 17.14 -20.96
CA ASP A 188 2.89 18.12 -20.94
C ASP A 188 4.09 17.59 -21.75
N ALA A 189 4.46 16.32 -21.55
CA ALA A 189 5.55 15.67 -22.28
C ALA A 189 5.26 15.49 -23.78
N TRP A 190 4.00 15.25 -24.15
CA TRP A 190 3.58 15.15 -25.54
C TRP A 190 3.64 16.50 -26.26
N MET A 191 3.17 17.57 -25.61
CA MET A 191 3.18 18.92 -26.19
C MET A 191 4.58 19.53 -26.32
N ALA A 192 5.55 19.04 -25.55
CA ALA A 192 6.94 19.50 -25.61
C ALA A 192 7.77 18.84 -26.74
N ARG A 193 7.17 17.90 -27.50
CA ARG A 193 7.78 17.25 -28.68
C ARG A 193 7.42 17.99 -29.95
#